data_AF-A0AAU4RXF4-F1
#
_entry.id   AF-A0AAU4RXF4-F1
#
_cell.length_a   1.000
_cell.length_b   1.000
_cell.length_c   1.000
_cell.angle_alpha   90.00
_cell.angle_beta   90.00
_cell.angle_gamma   90.00
#
_symmetry.space_group_name_H-M   'P 1'
#
loop_
_entity.id
_entity.type
_entity.pdbx_description
1 polymer ?
#
loop_
_entity_poly.entity_id
_entity_poly.type
_entity_poly.pdbx_seq_one_letter_code
_entity_poly.pdbx_strand_id
1 'polypeptide(L)'
;MRSNTQFDTATTATGTTRLPASLCTHTPKCPTADSPDREAARVVASHLEQGWNLLCNGAIVFDDTGELLPDGQIVAPHRPASANAHGCGVRRV
;
A
#
# COMPACT_ATOMS: atom_id res chain seq x y z
N MET A 1 -17.27 15.18 28.27
CA MET A 1 -15.93 15.73 27.95
C MET A 1 -14.88 14.64 28.07
N ARG A 2 -14.67 13.88 27.00
CA ARG A 2 -13.46 13.07 26.79
C ARG A 2 -13.14 13.11 25.30
N SER A 3 -12.64 14.27 24.89
CA SER A 3 -11.71 14.34 23.77
C SER A 3 -10.48 13.51 24.16
N ASN A 4 -9.96 12.74 23.20
CA ASN A 4 -8.55 12.61 22.82
C ASN A 4 -8.20 11.15 22.47
N THR A 5 -8.01 10.88 21.18
CA THR A 5 -6.72 10.32 20.73
C THR A 5 -6.43 10.90 19.35
N GLN A 6 -5.59 11.93 19.35
CA GLN A 6 -4.93 12.46 18.17
C GLN A 6 -4.12 11.32 17.53
N PHE A 7 -4.34 11.07 16.24
CA PHE A 7 -3.44 10.27 15.42
C PHE A 7 -2.19 11.12 15.18
N ASP A 8 -1.27 11.09 16.14
CA ASP A 8 -0.01 11.80 16.04
C ASP A 8 0.86 11.15 14.94
N THR A 9 1.10 11.96 13.93
CA THR A 9 2.08 11.74 12.87
C THR A 9 3.46 12.03 13.44
N ALA A 10 4.15 11.01 13.95
CA ALA A 10 5.62 10.98 14.05
C ALA A 10 6.10 9.64 14.64
N THR A 11 6.15 8.59 13.83
CA THR A 11 7.04 7.46 14.15
C THR A 11 8.13 7.41 13.12
N THR A 12 9.29 7.94 13.51
CA THR A 12 10.59 7.62 12.96
C THR A 12 10.78 6.10 13.02
N ALA A 13 10.43 5.38 11.96
CA ALA A 13 10.65 3.95 11.85
C ALA A 13 12.09 3.70 11.36
N THR A 14 13.05 3.90 12.25
CA THR A 14 14.37 3.27 12.13
C THR A 14 14.25 1.85 12.65
N GLY A 15 14.24 0.85 11.78
CA GLY A 15 14.49 -0.53 12.20
C GLY A 15 13.58 -1.60 11.61
N THR A 16 13.82 -1.95 10.35
CA THR A 16 13.88 -3.35 9.89
C THR A 16 14.85 -3.32 8.73
N THR A 17 15.77 -4.29 8.65
CA THR A 17 16.79 -4.40 7.60
C THR A 17 16.16 -4.23 6.22
N ARG A 18 16.17 -2.99 5.72
CA ARG A 18 15.65 -2.62 4.42
C ARG A 18 16.59 -3.26 3.42
N LEU A 19 16.20 -4.39 2.83
CA LEU A 19 16.88 -4.90 1.64
C LEU A 19 16.97 -3.71 0.68
N PRO A 20 18.17 -3.20 0.36
CA PRO A 20 18.23 -1.98 -0.41
C PRO A 20 17.63 -2.29 -1.78
N ALA A 21 16.84 -1.37 -2.34
CA ALA A 21 16.39 -1.43 -3.74
C ALA A 21 17.57 -1.57 -4.74
N SER A 22 18.79 -1.40 -4.23
CA SER A 22 20.08 -1.69 -4.86
C SER A 22 20.37 -3.19 -5.09
N LEU A 23 19.70 -4.12 -4.41
CA LEU A 23 19.84 -5.58 -4.65
C LEU A 23 19.00 -6.10 -5.81
N CYS A 24 18.20 -5.24 -6.44
CA CYS A 24 17.50 -5.62 -7.66
C CYS A 24 18.52 -5.85 -8.79
N THR A 25 18.83 -7.12 -9.07
CA THR A 25 19.71 -7.56 -10.18
C THR A 25 18.97 -7.59 -11.54
N HIS A 26 17.74 -7.11 -11.58
CA HIS A 26 16.91 -7.11 -12.79
C HIS A 26 17.38 -6.07 -13.82
N THR A 27 17.34 -6.47 -15.09
CA THR A 27 17.54 -5.60 -16.25
C THR A 27 16.29 -5.63 -17.12
N PRO A 28 15.63 -4.48 -17.40
CA PRO A 28 15.94 -3.12 -16.92
C PRO A 28 15.79 -2.98 -15.40
N LYS A 29 16.43 -1.96 -14.83
CA LYS A 29 16.40 -1.73 -13.38
C LYS A 29 14.97 -1.46 -12.91
N CYS A 30 14.56 -2.18 -11.87
CA CYS A 30 13.23 -2.00 -11.31
C CYS A 30 13.05 -0.62 -10.66
N PRO A 31 11.84 -0.05 -10.72
CA PRO A 31 11.51 1.19 -10.05
C PRO A 31 11.60 1.04 -8.53
N THR A 32 11.85 2.16 -7.85
CA THR A 32 11.90 2.19 -6.38
C THR A 32 10.48 2.12 -5.81
N ALA A 33 10.35 1.65 -4.56
CA ALA A 33 9.04 1.58 -3.90
C ALA A 33 8.39 2.95 -3.64
N ASP A 34 9.12 4.05 -3.77
CA ASP A 34 8.59 5.41 -3.66
C ASP A 34 8.02 5.92 -4.99
N SER A 35 8.47 5.38 -6.12
CA SER A 35 8.03 5.81 -7.45
C SER A 35 6.56 5.47 -7.71
N PRO A 36 5.82 6.26 -8.49
CA PRO A 36 4.42 5.93 -8.84
C PRO A 36 4.30 4.67 -9.69
N ASP A 37 5.37 4.26 -10.37
CA ASP A 37 5.46 3.03 -11.17
C ASP A 37 5.98 1.83 -10.35
N ARG A 38 5.95 1.91 -9.01
CA ARG A 38 6.49 0.89 -8.08
C ARG A 38 5.96 -0.53 -8.33
N GLU A 39 4.72 -0.65 -8.80
CA GLU A 39 4.05 -1.89 -9.14
C GLU A 39 4.67 -2.61 -10.35
N ALA A 40 5.43 -1.91 -11.19
CA ALA A 40 6.16 -2.50 -12.31
C ALA A 40 7.42 -3.27 -11.88
N ALA A 41 7.77 -3.26 -10.59
CA ALA A 41 8.86 -4.08 -10.07
C ALA A 41 8.55 -5.59 -10.19
N ARG A 42 9.59 -6.41 -10.27
CA ARG A 42 9.43 -7.87 -10.45
C ARG A 42 8.93 -8.51 -9.16
N VAL A 43 7.95 -9.40 -9.29
CA VAL A 43 7.50 -10.29 -8.20
C VAL A 43 8.63 -11.26 -7.85
N VAL A 44 8.98 -11.33 -6.57
CA VAL A 44 9.99 -12.25 -6.03
C VAL A 44 9.38 -13.33 -5.14
N ALA A 45 8.17 -13.11 -4.62
CA ALA A 45 7.37 -14.13 -3.96
C ALA A 45 5.88 -13.88 -4.21
N SER A 46 5.15 -14.95 -4.54
CA SER A 46 3.70 -14.92 -4.71
C SER A 46 3.05 -15.79 -3.64
N HIS A 47 2.14 -15.20 -2.87
CA HIS A 47 1.40 -15.89 -1.82
C HIS A 47 -0.09 -15.86 -2.17
N LEU A 48 -0.45 -16.67 -3.17
CA LEU A 48 -1.80 -16.73 -3.71
C LEU A 48 -2.84 -17.11 -2.66
N GLU A 49 -2.46 -17.97 -1.69
CA GLU A 49 -3.32 -18.38 -0.58
C GLU A 49 -3.69 -17.23 0.36
N GLN A 50 -2.90 -16.15 0.37
CA GLN A 50 -3.13 -14.97 1.21
C GLN A 50 -3.45 -13.71 0.40
N GLY A 51 -3.47 -13.81 -0.93
CA GLY A 51 -3.83 -12.71 -1.84
C GLY A 51 -2.79 -11.60 -1.95
N TRP A 52 -1.49 -11.89 -1.80
CA TRP A 52 -0.44 -10.88 -1.94
C TRP A 52 0.80 -11.36 -2.70
N ASN A 53 1.53 -10.41 -3.27
CA ASN A 53 2.79 -10.62 -4.00
C ASN A 53 3.84 -9.65 -3.47
N LEU A 54 5.01 -10.16 -3.10
CA LEU A 54 6.17 -9.37 -2.72
C LEU A 54 6.98 -9.02 -3.96
N LEU A 55 7.26 -7.73 -4.15
CA LEU A 55 8.09 -7.20 -5.21
C LEU A 55 9.55 -7.02 -4.75
N CYS A 56 10.48 -7.06 -5.70
CA CYS A 56 11.92 -6.94 -5.41
C CYS A 56 12.34 -5.59 -4.81
N ASN A 57 11.53 -4.55 -4.96
CA ASN A 57 11.72 -3.24 -4.34
C ASN A 57 11.19 -3.18 -2.89
N GLY A 58 10.65 -4.31 -2.38
CA GLY A 58 10.10 -4.43 -1.03
C GLY A 58 8.65 -3.99 -0.89
N ALA A 59 7.99 -3.60 -1.99
CA ALA A 59 6.56 -3.34 -1.99
C ALA A 59 5.76 -4.66 -1.99
N ILE A 60 4.64 -4.69 -1.29
CA ILE A 60 3.71 -5.81 -1.30
C ILE A 60 2.46 -5.35 -2.06
N VAL A 61 2.10 -6.06 -3.12
CA VAL A 61 0.89 -5.81 -3.90
C VAL A 61 -0.16 -6.84 -3.53
N PHE A 62 -1.33 -6.37 -3.13
CA PHE A 62 -2.49 -7.20 -2.82
C PHE A 62 -3.33 -7.42 -4.08
N ASP A 63 -4.12 -8.49 -4.06
CA ASP A 63 -5.04 -8.86 -5.15
C ASP A 63 -6.03 -7.73 -5.53
N ASP A 64 -6.47 -6.95 -4.53
CA ASP A 64 -7.39 -5.81 -4.75
C ASP A 64 -6.71 -4.57 -5.34
N THR A 65 -5.46 -4.65 -5.81
CA THR A 65 -4.62 -3.50 -6.22
C THR A 65 -4.18 -2.59 -5.06
N GLY A 66 -4.39 -3.03 -3.81
CA GLY A 66 -3.81 -2.35 -2.65
C GLY A 66 -2.30 -2.55 -2.62
N GLU A 67 -1.56 -1.61 -2.05
CA GLU A 67 -0.11 -1.77 -1.89
C GLU A 67 0.31 -1.45 -0.45
N LEU A 68 1.29 -2.20 0.05
CA LEU A 68 1.99 -1.87 1.30
C LEU A 68 3.46 -1.62 0.95
N LEU A 69 3.88 -0.38 1.19
CA LEU A 69 5.27 0.02 0.97
C LEU A 69 6.17 -0.56 2.05
N PRO A 70 7.48 -0.71 1.77
CA PRO A 70 8.45 -1.13 2.76
C PRO A 70 8.59 -0.16 3.94
N ASP A 71 8.04 1.06 3.82
CA ASP A 71 7.96 2.06 4.89
C ASP A 71 6.75 1.83 5.83
N GLY A 72 5.87 0.88 5.49
CA GLY A 72 4.61 0.64 6.19
C GLY A 72 3.46 1.54 5.72
N GLN A 73 3.69 2.40 4.72
CA GLN A 73 2.63 3.19 4.08
C GLN A 73 1.67 2.29 3.31
N ILE A 74 0.37 2.49 3.52
CA ILE A 74 -0.69 1.76 2.84
C ILE A 74 -1.20 2.63 1.68
N VAL A 75 -1.11 2.11 0.46
CA VAL A 75 -1.78 2.67 -0.72
C VAL A 75 -3.12 1.98 -0.84
N ALA A 76 -4.18 2.76 -0.78
CA ALA A 76 -5.53 2.23 -0.89
C ALA A 76 -5.73 1.62 -2.29
N PRO A 77 -6.41 0.47 -2.37
CA PRO A 77 -6.73 -0.14 -3.65
C PRO A 77 -7.49 0.83 -4.56
N HIS A 78 -7.21 0.76 -5.86
CA HIS A 78 -7.88 1.54 -6.90
C HIS A 78 -9.31 1.03 -7.16
N ARG A 79 -10.14 0.95 -6.13
CA ARG A 79 -11.58 0.81 -6.32
C ARG A 79 -12.08 2.18 -6.81
N PRO A 80 -12.81 2.27 -7.93
CA PRO A 80 -13.64 3.46 -8.14
C PRO A 80 -14.56 3.53 -6.94
N ALA A 81 -14.41 4.57 -6.11
CA ALA A 81 -15.28 4.77 -4.96
C ALA A 81 -16.71 4.68 -5.49
N SER A 82 -17.40 3.58 -5.21
CA SER A 82 -18.81 3.47 -5.48
C SER A 82 -19.41 4.59 -4.64
N ALA A 83 -19.83 5.66 -5.31
CA ALA A 83 -20.54 6.75 -4.71
C ALA A 83 -21.88 6.21 -4.20
N ASN A 84 -21.84 5.45 -3.10
CA ASN A 84 -22.99 5.23 -2.25
C ASN A 84 -23.19 6.54 -1.50
N ALA A 85 -23.66 7.55 -2.24
CA ALA A 85 -24.50 8.58 -1.70
C ALA A 85 -25.71 7.86 -1.12
N HIS A 86 -25.60 7.51 0.17
CA HIS A 86 -26.75 7.17 0.99
C HIS A 86 -27.57 8.46 1.09
N GLY A 87 -28.38 8.72 0.07
CA GLY A 87 -29.44 9.69 0.12
C GLY A 87 -30.45 9.22 1.14
N CYS A 88 -30.22 9.56 2.42
CA CYS A 88 -31.23 9.53 3.45
C CYS A 88 -32.27 10.61 3.10
N GLY A 89 -33.16 10.29 2.16
CA GLY A 89 -34.32 11.08 1.83
C GLY A 89 -35.39 10.85 2.89
N VAL A 90 -35.38 11.68 3.93
CA VAL A 90 -36.48 11.78 4.90
C VAL A 90 -37.75 12.24 4.17
N ARG A 91 -38.58 11.29 3.75
CA ARG A 91 -39.95 11.55 3.29
C ARG A 91 -40.79 11.87 4.52
N ARG A 92 -40.92 13.15 4.87
CA ARG A 92 -41.97 13.62 5.78
C ARG A 92 -43.32 13.44 5.07
N VAL A 93 -44.23 12.70 5.70
CA VAL A 93 -45.68 12.82 5.54
C VAL A 93 -46.24 13.36 6.84
#